data_AF-A0A372QST9-F1
#
_entry.id   AF-A0A372QST9-F1
#
_cell.length_a   1.000
_cell.length_b   1.000
_cell.length_c   1.000
_cell.angle_alpha   90.00
_cell.angle_beta   90.00
_cell.angle_gamma   90.00
#
_symmetry.space_group_name_H-M   'P 1'
#
loop_
_entity.id
_entity.type
_entity.pdbx_description
1 polymer ?
#
loop_
_entity_poly.entity_id
_entity_poly.type
_entity_poly.pdbx_seq_one_letter_code
_entity_poly.pdbx_strand_id
1 'polypeptide(L)'
;MDGLKRIKEIFWQEVIKTEAINTKGRRVLSVMKTKISDLSKNKKPRKNTVPKNNGNQSSGMLPIQSNEQVLQSVKGNLKRASIELDNQNESQPKRQRIITTEEEKQILSCLLQKKTIPTETEINEVLSKLS
;
A
#
# COMPACT_ATOMS: atom_id res chain seq x y z
N MET A 1 15.56 10.58 1.07
CA MET A 1 15.50 9.66 2.23
C MET A 1 16.46 8.51 1.94
N ASP A 2 17.48 8.32 2.77
CA ASP A 2 18.47 7.26 2.58
C ASP A 2 17.89 5.88 2.97
N GLY A 3 17.81 4.98 1.99
CA GLY A 3 17.27 3.63 2.19
C GLY A 3 18.16 2.75 3.06
N LEU A 4 19.48 2.94 3.00
CA LEU A 4 20.43 2.14 3.78
C LEU A 4 20.29 2.42 5.27
N LYS A 5 20.17 3.70 5.63
CA LYS A 5 19.89 4.14 7.01
C LYS A 5 18.61 3.49 7.54
N ARG A 6 17.54 3.48 6.73
CA ARG A 6 16.26 2.85 7.10
C ARG A 6 16.41 1.34 7.32
N ILE A 7 17.12 0.62 6.45
CA ILE A 7 17.29 -0.83 6.59
C ILE A 7 18.08 -1.18 7.85
N LYS A 8 19.12 -0.42 8.19
CA LYS A 8 19.88 -0.62 9.44
C LYS A 8 18.99 -0.44 10.67
N GLU A 9 18.22 0.63 10.72
CA GLU A 9 17.29 0.89 11.84
C GLU A 9 16.27 -0.25 12.00
N ILE A 10 15.76 -0.81 10.89
CA ILE A 10 14.85 -1.97 10.91
C ILE A 10 15.51 -3.20 11.51
N PHE A 11 16.76 -3.47 11.12
CA PHE A 11 17.50 -4.63 11.61
C PHE A 11 17.67 -4.58 13.13
N TRP A 12 18.04 -3.42 13.68
CA TRP A 12 18.17 -3.24 15.13
C TRP A 12 16.85 -3.37 15.88
N GLN A 13 15.74 -2.87 15.32
CA GLN A 13 14.41 -2.93 15.94
C GLN A 13 13.76 -4.32 15.86
N GLU A 14 13.77 -4.96 14.69
CA GLU A 14 12.97 -6.16 14.43
C GLU A 14 13.78 -7.46 14.59
N VAL A 15 15.08 -7.46 14.27
CA VAL A 15 15.93 -8.66 14.31
C VAL A 15 16.68 -8.76 15.64
N ILE A 16 17.50 -7.75 15.96
CA ILE A 16 18.30 -7.74 17.19
C ILE A 16 17.44 -7.33 18.40
N LYS A 17 16.40 -6.51 18.18
CA LYS A 17 15.44 -6.03 19.19
C LYS A 17 16.08 -5.20 20.31
N THR A 18 17.16 -4.48 20.00
CA THR A 18 17.83 -3.55 20.93
C THR A 18 17.16 -2.18 20.95
N GLU A 19 16.50 -1.78 19.87
CA GLU A 19 15.80 -0.50 19.73
C GLU A 19 14.28 -0.69 19.70
N ALA A 20 13.54 0.36 20.09
CA ALA A 20 12.09 0.36 20.05
C ALA A 20 11.57 0.39 18.61
N ILE A 21 10.53 -0.41 18.32
CA ILE A 21 9.94 -0.49 16.98
C ILE A 21 9.35 0.85 16.58
N ASN A 22 9.72 1.33 15.39
CA ASN A 22 9.14 2.54 14.82
C ASN A 22 7.66 2.31 14.50
N THR A 23 6.80 3.01 15.25
CA THR A 23 5.34 2.94 15.10
C THR A 23 4.77 4.04 14.20
N LYS A 24 5.58 4.72 13.37
CA LYS A 24 5.09 5.78 12.47
C LYS A 24 4.68 5.24 11.09
N GLY A 25 3.70 5.89 10.48
CA GLY A 25 3.24 5.59 9.12
C GLY A 25 2.69 4.17 8.97
N ARG A 26 3.13 3.44 7.94
CA ARG A 26 2.67 2.06 7.66
C ARG A 26 2.97 1.04 8.77
N ARG A 27 3.81 1.40 9.75
CA ARG A 27 4.17 0.56 10.90
C ARG A 27 3.41 0.92 12.18
N VAL A 28 2.48 1.86 12.11
CA VAL A 28 1.52 2.13 13.19
C VAL A 28 0.79 0.83 13.55
N LEU A 29 0.98 0.36 14.78
CA LEU A 29 0.21 -0.73 15.39
C LEU A 29 -1.05 -0.15 16.05
N SER A 30 -1.87 0.59 15.30
CA SER A 30 -3.13 1.16 15.83
C SER A 30 -4.19 0.10 16.06
N VAL A 31 -4.08 -1.04 15.38
CA VAL A 31 -5.03 -2.15 15.50
C VAL A 31 -4.52 -3.16 16.51
N MET A 32 -5.27 -3.36 17.60
CA MET A 32 -5.04 -4.46 18.53
C MET A 32 -5.18 -5.79 17.79
N LYS A 33 -4.09 -6.55 17.71
CA LYS A 33 -4.10 -7.91 17.16
C LYS A 33 -4.61 -8.85 18.25
N THR A 34 -5.83 -9.35 18.12
CA THR A 34 -6.39 -10.38 19.01
C THR A 34 -6.23 -11.75 18.36
N LYS A 35 -5.91 -12.78 19.15
CA LYS A 35 -5.97 -14.18 18.70
C LYS A 35 -7.40 -14.70 18.83
N ILE A 36 -7.76 -15.76 18.10
CA ILE A 36 -9.07 -16.43 18.25
C ILE A 36 -9.30 -16.88 19.70
N SER A 37 -8.23 -17.32 20.37
CA SER A 37 -8.24 -17.66 21.80
C SER A 37 -8.59 -16.48 22.71
N ASP A 38 -8.36 -15.24 22.28
CA ASP A 38 -8.69 -14.03 23.05
C ASP A 38 -10.15 -13.64 22.92
N LEU A 39 -10.83 -14.11 21.86
CA LEU A 39 -12.26 -13.93 21.65
C LEU A 39 -13.12 -14.91 22.45
N SER A 40 -12.52 -15.87 23.18
CA SER A 40 -13.29 -16.83 23.95
C SER A 40 -14.09 -16.11 25.05
N LYS A 41 -15.42 -16.17 24.95
CA LYS A 41 -16.39 -15.44 25.79
C LYS A 41 -16.35 -15.81 27.28
N ASN A 42 -15.57 -16.83 27.66
CA ASN A 42 -15.49 -17.37 29.02
C ASN A 42 -14.24 -16.91 29.81
N LYS A 43 -13.46 -15.95 29.30
CA LYS A 43 -12.36 -15.40 30.08
C LYS A 43 -12.93 -14.46 31.15
N LYS A 44 -12.79 -14.86 32.42
CA LYS A 44 -12.95 -13.94 33.55
C LYS A 44 -12.08 -12.70 33.27
N PRO A 45 -12.58 -11.47 33.51
CA PRO A 45 -11.74 -10.30 33.43
C PRO A 45 -10.56 -10.51 34.38
N ARG A 46 -9.35 -10.64 33.83
CA ARG A 46 -8.15 -10.59 34.66
C ARG A 46 -8.17 -9.21 35.30
N LYS A 47 -8.20 -9.14 36.62
CA LYS A 47 -7.84 -7.92 37.36
C LYS A 47 -6.45 -7.54 36.85
N ASN A 48 -6.39 -6.56 35.96
CA ASN A 48 -5.16 -5.87 35.69
C ASN A 48 -4.82 -5.19 37.02
N THR A 49 -3.86 -5.75 37.76
CA THR A 49 -3.14 -4.96 38.75
C THR A 49 -2.44 -3.88 37.95
N VAL A 50 -3.08 -2.71 37.93
CA VAL A 50 -2.51 -1.46 37.42
C VAL A 50 -1.14 -1.28 38.10
N PRO A 51 -0.02 -1.17 37.35
CA PRO A 51 1.16 -0.54 37.91
C PRO A 51 0.74 0.90 38.22
N LYS A 52 0.72 1.25 39.51
CA LYS A 52 0.49 2.64 39.95
C LYS A 52 1.48 3.55 39.22
N ASN A 53 1.01 4.29 38.22
CA ASN A 53 1.58 5.59 37.90
C ASN A 53 0.45 6.62 37.97
N ASN A 54 0.72 7.65 38.77
CA ASN A 54 -0.23 8.70 39.12
C ASN A 54 -0.60 9.53 37.88
N GLY A 55 -1.86 9.92 37.76
CA GLY A 55 -2.25 11.01 36.87
C GLY A 55 -3.67 10.94 36.32
N ASN A 56 -4.63 11.36 37.15
CA ASN A 56 -5.90 12.03 36.81
C ASN A 56 -6.91 11.31 35.91
N GLN A 57 -8.03 10.95 36.54
CA GLN A 57 -9.26 10.58 35.88
C GLN A 57 -9.92 11.78 35.19
N SER A 58 -10.49 11.55 34.00
CA SER A 58 -11.67 12.27 33.56
C SER A 58 -12.59 11.32 32.79
N SER A 59 -13.78 11.19 33.34
CA SER A 59 -14.93 10.42 32.86
C SER A 59 -15.59 11.14 31.68
N GLY A 60 -15.91 10.42 30.61
CA GLY A 60 -16.63 10.94 29.46
C GLY A 60 -17.18 9.80 28.60
N MET A 61 -18.31 9.26 29.01
CA MET A 61 -19.12 8.26 28.29
C MET A 61 -19.78 8.88 27.05
N LEU A 62 -19.92 8.17 25.93
CA LEU A 62 -21.12 8.14 25.05
C LEU A 62 -21.00 7.05 23.93
N PRO A 63 -22.13 6.56 23.38
CA PRO A 63 -22.31 5.17 22.93
C PRO A 63 -22.05 4.93 21.44
N ILE A 64 -21.68 3.69 21.14
CA ILE A 64 -21.55 3.13 19.79
C ILE A 64 -22.96 2.86 19.24
N GLN A 65 -23.36 3.60 18.21
CA GLN A 65 -24.53 3.28 17.40
C GLN A 65 -24.06 2.59 16.12
N SER A 66 -24.37 1.31 16.00
CA SER A 66 -24.14 0.50 14.81
C SER A 66 -25.18 0.80 13.74
N ASN A 67 -24.75 1.01 12.49
CA ASN A 67 -25.58 0.82 11.31
C ASN A 67 -24.78 0.09 10.21
N GLU A 68 -24.87 -1.24 10.19
CA GLU A 68 -24.88 -1.93 8.92
C GLU A 68 -26.15 -1.50 8.19
N GLN A 69 -26.01 -0.90 7.01
CA GLN A 69 -26.77 -1.33 5.84
C GLN A 69 -26.38 -0.56 4.56
N VAL A 70 -26.19 -1.37 3.51
CA VAL A 70 -26.50 -1.10 2.10
C VAL A 70 -25.38 -0.48 1.24
N LEU A 71 -24.79 -1.39 0.44
CA LEU A 71 -24.29 -1.11 -0.90
C LEU A 71 -25.35 -0.35 -1.69
N GLN A 72 -25.11 0.90 -2.07
CA GLN A 72 -25.72 1.47 -3.27
C GLN A 72 -24.87 2.60 -3.86
N SER A 73 -24.53 2.38 -5.13
CA SER A 73 -23.98 3.32 -6.09
C SER A 73 -24.77 4.62 -6.13
N VAL A 74 -24.12 5.77 -5.89
CA VAL A 74 -24.59 7.06 -6.42
C VAL A 74 -23.41 7.91 -6.88
N LYS A 75 -23.44 8.17 -8.18
CA LYS A 75 -22.67 9.13 -8.95
C LYS A 75 -22.91 10.54 -8.37
N GLY A 76 -21.87 11.18 -7.82
CA GLY A 76 -21.96 12.51 -7.25
C GLY A 76 -20.60 13.18 -7.14
N ASN A 77 -20.48 14.34 -7.76
CA ASN A 77 -19.30 15.17 -7.99
C ASN A 77 -18.68 15.78 -6.72
N LEU A 78 -17.60 15.19 -6.18
CA LEU A 78 -16.80 15.88 -5.17
C LEU A 78 -15.81 16.84 -5.84
N LYS A 79 -16.22 18.11 -5.99
CA LYS A 79 -15.31 19.23 -6.30
C LYS A 79 -14.25 19.32 -5.20
N ARG A 80 -13.08 18.75 -5.45
CA ARG A 80 -11.91 18.90 -4.58
C ARG A 80 -11.22 20.21 -4.96
N ALA A 81 -11.30 21.20 -4.09
CA ALA A 81 -10.52 22.43 -4.24
C ALA A 81 -9.04 22.07 -4.35
N SER A 82 -8.41 22.53 -5.43
CA SER A 82 -7.01 22.37 -5.74
C SER A 82 -6.17 23.19 -4.76
N ILE A 83 -5.31 22.49 -4.02
CA ILE A 83 -4.13 23.09 -3.38
C ILE A 83 -3.14 23.39 -4.50
N GLU A 84 -2.99 24.68 -4.81
CA GLU A 84 -1.92 25.22 -5.64
C GLU A 84 -0.59 24.96 -4.93
N LEU A 85 0.15 23.96 -5.40
CA LEU A 85 1.56 23.81 -5.12
C LEU A 85 2.27 24.06 -6.44
N ASP A 86 2.78 25.28 -6.56
CA ASP A 86 3.78 25.64 -7.55
C ASP A 86 5.00 24.75 -7.34
N ASN A 87 5.10 23.72 -8.16
CA ASN A 87 6.26 22.86 -8.28
C ASN A 87 6.52 22.73 -9.78
N GLN A 88 7.39 23.62 -10.28
CA GLN A 88 8.07 23.53 -11.56
C GLN A 88 8.96 22.28 -11.59
N ASN A 89 8.31 21.12 -11.67
CA ASN A 89 8.89 19.86 -12.08
C ASN A 89 7.80 19.19 -12.90
N GLU A 90 7.79 19.42 -14.20
CA GLU A 90 6.90 18.71 -15.12
C GLU A 90 7.14 17.20 -14.96
N SER A 91 6.30 16.56 -14.14
CA SER A 91 6.28 15.11 -14.08
C SER A 91 5.77 14.67 -15.44
N GLN A 92 6.69 14.13 -16.26
CA GLN A 92 6.34 13.60 -17.57
C GLN A 92 5.08 12.73 -17.44
N PRO A 93 4.06 12.93 -18.28
CA PRO A 93 2.84 12.17 -18.19
C PRO A 93 3.20 10.69 -18.32
N LYS A 94 2.76 9.89 -17.34
CA LYS A 94 2.94 8.43 -17.41
C LYS A 94 2.31 7.97 -18.72
N ARG A 95 3.12 7.30 -19.56
CA ARG A 95 2.63 6.76 -20.83
C ARG A 95 1.45 5.83 -20.56
N GLN A 96 0.36 6.04 -21.29
CA GLN A 96 -0.80 5.15 -21.22
C GLN A 96 -0.39 3.75 -21.70
N ARG A 97 -0.92 2.72 -21.06
CA ARG A 97 -0.70 1.33 -21.48
C ARG A 97 -1.33 1.14 -22.86
N ILE A 98 -0.53 0.72 -23.84
CA ILE A 98 -1.00 0.32 -25.17
C ILE A 98 -1.63 -1.08 -25.06
N ILE A 99 -2.78 -1.27 -25.71
CA ILE A 99 -3.46 -2.56 -25.81
C ILE A 99 -3.12 -3.13 -27.19
N THR A 100 -2.47 -4.30 -27.22
CA THR A 100 -2.10 -4.97 -28.47
C THR A 100 -3.28 -5.73 -29.07
N THR A 101 -3.47 -5.63 -30.39
CA THR A 101 -4.42 -6.46 -31.15
C THR A 101 -3.88 -7.88 -31.37
N GLU A 102 -4.73 -8.81 -31.82
CA GLU A 102 -4.28 -10.19 -32.07
C GLU A 102 -3.35 -10.28 -33.28
N GLU A 103 -3.57 -9.45 -34.30
CA GLU A 103 -2.70 -9.35 -35.49
C GLU A 103 -1.29 -8.89 -35.11
N GLU A 104 -1.18 -7.87 -34.26
CA GLU A 104 0.11 -7.39 -33.75
C GLU A 104 0.85 -8.47 -32.96
N LYS A 105 0.15 -9.27 -32.14
CA LYS A 105 0.77 -10.41 -31.44
C LYS A 105 1.30 -11.45 -32.40
N GLN A 106 0.57 -11.74 -33.47
CA GLN A 106 1.00 -12.70 -34.47
C GLN A 106 2.28 -12.24 -35.17
N ILE A 107 2.38 -10.94 -35.50
CA ILE A 107 3.59 -10.33 -36.08
C ILE A 107 4.78 -10.44 -35.10
N LEU A 108 4.55 -10.17 -33.82
CA LEU A 108 5.59 -10.23 -32.78
C LEU A 108 6.03 -11.66 -32.44
N SER A 109 5.22 -12.67 -32.74
CA SER A 109 5.53 -14.08 -32.42
C SER A 109 6.83 -14.57 -33.06
N CYS A 110 7.21 -14.01 -34.21
CA CYS A 110 8.46 -14.30 -34.91
C CYS A 110 9.70 -13.98 -34.07
N LEU A 111 9.63 -12.96 -33.21
CA LEU A 111 10.72 -12.56 -32.32
C LEU A 111 10.78 -13.44 -31.07
N LEU A 112 9.65 -14.02 -30.65
CA LEU A 112 9.56 -14.83 -29.44
C LEU A 112 10.20 -16.22 -29.62
N GLN A 113 10.24 -16.73 -30.84
CA GLN A 113 10.76 -18.08 -31.15
C GLN A 113 12.30 -18.17 -31.13
N LYS A 114 13.00 -17.03 -31.15
CA LYS A 114 14.46 -16.98 -31.23
C LYS A 114 15.08 -17.15 -29.84
N LYS A 115 16.13 -17.98 -29.74
CA LYS A 115 16.93 -18.15 -28.51
C LYS A 115 17.93 -17.02 -28.27
N THR A 116 18.14 -16.17 -29.28
CA THR A 116 19.09 -15.06 -29.27
C THR A 116 18.35 -13.73 -29.26
N ILE A 117 19.01 -12.69 -28.75
CA ILE A 117 18.49 -11.31 -28.80
C ILE A 117 18.35 -10.92 -30.29
N PRO A 118 17.18 -10.42 -30.73
CA PRO A 118 16.99 -9.99 -32.11
C PRO A 118 17.97 -8.88 -32.50
N THR A 119 18.42 -8.91 -33.75
CA THR A 119 19.29 -7.84 -34.27
C THR A 119 18.45 -6.61 -34.62
N GLU A 120 19.06 -5.42 -34.56
CA GLU A 120 18.42 -4.15 -34.90
C GLU A 120 17.70 -4.19 -36.27
N THR A 121 18.29 -4.85 -37.26
CA THR A 121 17.68 -5.05 -38.58
C THR A 121 16.39 -5.85 -38.52
N GLU A 122 16.37 -6.93 -37.73
CA GLU A 122 15.20 -7.79 -37.55
C GLU A 122 14.08 -7.07 -36.78
N ILE A 123 14.46 -6.24 -35.80
CA ILE A 123 13.51 -5.40 -35.06
C ILE A 123 12.87 -4.40 -36.03
N ASN A 124 13.67 -3.70 -36.83
CA ASN A 124 13.15 -2.69 -37.77
C ASN A 124 12.26 -3.30 -38.85
N GLU A 125 12.57 -4.51 -39.32
CA GLU A 125 11.71 -5.25 -40.25
C GLU A 125 10.33 -5.55 -39.64
N VAL A 126 10.29 -5.99 -38.38
CA VAL A 126 9.03 -6.25 -37.67
C VAL A 126 8.25 -4.96 -37.42
N LEU A 127 8.94 -3.87 -37.06
CA LEU A 127 8.33 -2.56 -36.86
C LEU A 127 7.70 -2.00 -38.15
N SER A 128 8.32 -2.23 -39.32
CA SER A 128 7.73 -1.80 -40.61
C SER A 128 6.39 -2.48 -40.93
N LYS A 129 6.11 -3.63 -40.32
CA LYS A 129 4.85 -4.39 -40.49
C LYS A 129 3.79 -3.99 -39.47
N LEU A 130 4.15 -3.18 -38.47
CA LEU A 130 3.28 -2.68 -37.40
C LEU A 130 2.91 -1.19 -37.60
N SER A 131 3.29 -0.60 -38.73
CA SER A 131 3.03 0.80 -39.07
C SER A 131 1.69 1.03 -39.76
#